data_AF-A0A7T1Y0G6-F1
#
_entry.id   AF-A0A7T1Y0G6-F1
#
_cell.length_a   1.000
_cell.length_b   1.000
_cell.length_c   1.000
_cell.angle_alpha   90.00
_cell.angle_beta   90.00
_cell.angle_gamma   90.00
#
_symmetry.space_group_name_H-M   'P 1'
#
loop_
_entity.id
_entity.type
_entity.pdbx_description
1 polymer ?
#
loop_
_entity_poly.entity_id
_entity_poly.type
_entity_poly.pdbx_seq_one_letter_code
_entity_poly.pdbx_strand_id
1 'polypeptide(L)'
;METRAHHVVIGLFVVLSAVGGALFALWLDQSTRDQAYTQYEVLFHHGVSGLSEGNAVEYSGVRVGDVVSLRLDPADPRNVLALIRVESQVPVRQDTRARLALANITGSMSIQLQGGAPESPLLVTRGDTPPRITADQSPLSAMLSDSEELLGNVNRVLTRLEEVLSEENVASIERTLANLERTTAQFAAVGDAPGRLAERMLEVSEEAARALADIRALAGRTGGLVQGQAEEVLGNARQITGSLARTAQSLESLLSDNQGALESGLRGVQGLGPATLELRNTLSSLNRLVRRLEENPRAFLLGRDRVEEFSP
;
A
#
# COMPACT_ATOMS: atom_id res chain seq x y z
N MET A 1 1.95 3.00 -97.69
CA MET A 1 2.91 3.20 -96.58
C MET A 1 2.48 2.27 -95.45
N GLU A 2 3.42 1.44 -95.00
CA GLU A 2 3.21 0.10 -94.42
C GLU A 2 2.68 0.11 -92.97
N THR A 3 1.73 -0.77 -92.69
CA THR A 3 1.13 -0.98 -91.35
C THR A 3 1.22 -2.44 -90.89
N ARG A 4 2.40 -3.06 -90.97
CA ARG A 4 2.59 -4.44 -90.45
C ARG A 4 3.93 -4.63 -89.75
N ALA A 5 4.06 -4.17 -88.51
CA ALA A 5 5.23 -4.52 -87.67
C ALA A 5 5.04 -4.42 -86.14
N HIS A 6 3.84 -4.22 -85.59
CA HIS A 6 3.69 -4.01 -84.14
C HIS A 6 3.43 -5.29 -83.31
N HIS A 7 2.95 -6.37 -83.93
CA HIS A 7 2.62 -7.61 -83.21
C HIS A 7 3.87 -8.33 -82.65
N VAL A 8 5.00 -8.23 -83.35
CA VAL A 8 6.28 -8.79 -82.87
C VAL A 8 6.79 -8.02 -81.65
N VAL A 9 6.65 -6.70 -81.63
CA VAL A 9 7.04 -5.84 -80.49
C VAL A 9 6.15 -6.12 -79.27
N ILE A 10 4.84 -6.26 -79.48
CA ILE A 10 3.88 -6.57 -78.41
C ILE A 10 4.15 -7.99 -77.87
N GLY A 11 4.37 -8.97 -78.75
CA GLY A 11 4.72 -10.34 -78.35
C GLY A 11 6.03 -10.40 -77.55
N LEU A 12 7.06 -9.65 -77.99
CA LEU A 12 8.33 -9.53 -77.27
C LEU A 12 8.14 -8.92 -75.87
N PHE A 13 7.31 -7.88 -75.75
CA PHE A 13 7.01 -7.25 -74.46
C PHE A 13 6.31 -8.21 -73.49
N VAL A 14 5.34 -8.99 -73.98
CA VAL A 14 4.64 -9.99 -73.15
C VAL A 14 5.60 -11.08 -72.69
N VAL A 15 6.47 -11.57 -73.57
CA VAL A 15 7.48 -12.59 -73.21
C VAL A 15 8.48 -12.04 -72.20
N LEU A 16 9.00 -10.83 -72.41
CA LEU A 16 9.89 -10.17 -71.45
C LEU A 16 9.22 -9.94 -70.10
N SER A 17 7.95 -9.55 -70.09
CA SER A 17 7.19 -9.36 -68.85
C SER A 17 6.96 -10.68 -68.13
N ALA A 18 6.66 -11.76 -68.85
CA ALA A 18 6.50 -13.10 -68.27
C ALA A 18 7.82 -13.62 -67.69
N VAL A 19 8.94 -13.45 -68.41
CA VAL A 19 10.27 -13.82 -67.93
C VAL A 19 10.68 -12.96 -66.73
N GLY A 20 10.46 -11.65 -66.79
CA GLY A 20 10.72 -10.73 -65.68
C GLY A 20 9.89 -11.07 -64.44
N GLY A 21 8.60 -11.41 -64.61
CA GLY A 21 7.73 -11.87 -63.53
C GLY A 21 8.19 -13.20 -62.93
N ALA A 22 8.62 -14.15 -63.75
CA ALA A 22 9.17 -15.42 -63.28
C ALA A 22 10.49 -15.23 -62.50
N LEU A 23 11.41 -14.40 -63.00
CA LEU A 23 12.65 -14.05 -62.29
C LEU A 23 12.37 -13.31 -60.98
N PHE A 24 11.40 -12.39 -60.96
CA PHE A 24 10.99 -11.69 -59.75
C PHE A 24 10.38 -12.65 -58.72
N ALA A 25 9.54 -13.60 -59.15
CA ALA A 25 8.98 -14.63 -58.28
C ALA A 25 10.06 -15.55 -57.68
N LEU A 26 11.04 -15.99 -58.49
CA LEU A 26 12.17 -16.80 -58.03
C LEU A 26 13.08 -16.03 -57.06
N TRP A 27 13.31 -14.75 -57.32
CA TRP A 27 14.09 -13.87 -56.43
C TRP A 27 13.40 -13.68 -55.08
N LEU A 28 12.07 -13.52 -55.07
CA LEU A 28 11.29 -13.36 -53.84
C LEU A 28 11.27 -14.65 -52.99
N ASP A 29 11.16 -15.81 -53.64
CA ASP A 29 11.23 -17.13 -53.00
C ASP A 29 12.61 -17.39 -52.36
N GLN A 30 13.70 -17.01 -53.03
CA GLN A 30 15.05 -17.18 -52.49
C GLN A 30 15.36 -16.24 -51.32
N SER A 31 14.94 -14.98 -51.39
CA SER A 31 15.09 -13.99 -50.29
C SER A 31 14.43 -14.47 -48.98
N THR A 32 13.36 -15.25 -49.08
CA THR A 32 12.65 -15.79 -47.93
C THR A 32 13.31 -17.05 -47.34
N ARG A 33 14.16 -17.75 -48.11
CA ARG A 33 14.87 -18.97 -47.66
C ARG A 33 16.17 -18.72 -46.91
N ASP A 34 16.80 -17.56 -47.05
CA ASP A 34 18.09 -17.25 -46.41
C ASP A 34 18.01 -17.09 -44.88
N GLN A 35 16.81 -16.99 -44.31
CA GLN A 35 16.62 -17.08 -42.86
C GLN A 35 16.48 -18.56 -42.45
N ALA A 36 17.59 -19.15 -41.99
CA ALA A 36 17.54 -20.47 -41.38
C ALA A 36 16.66 -20.42 -40.11
N TYR A 37 15.53 -21.11 -40.12
CA TYR A 37 14.66 -21.26 -38.95
C TYR A 37 14.82 -22.63 -38.31
N THR A 38 14.75 -22.68 -36.98
CA THR A 38 14.64 -23.90 -36.18
C THR A 38 13.23 -24.02 -35.62
N GLN A 39 12.63 -25.21 -35.69
CA GLN A 39 11.29 -25.46 -35.17
C GLN A 39 11.32 -25.96 -33.72
N TYR A 40 10.41 -25.46 -32.90
CA TYR A 40 10.22 -25.86 -31.51
C TYR A 40 8.75 -26.15 -31.23
N GLU A 41 8.46 -27.06 -30.31
CA GLU A 41 7.09 -27.34 -29.86
C GLU A 41 6.89 -26.75 -28.46
N VAL A 42 5.87 -25.92 -28.27
CA VAL A 42 5.52 -25.33 -26.98
C VAL A 42 4.27 -26.02 -26.44
N LEU A 43 4.35 -26.54 -25.21
CA LEU A 43 3.24 -27.20 -24.53
C LEU A 43 2.55 -26.21 -23.58
N PHE A 44 1.27 -25.94 -23.84
CA PHE A 44 0.40 -25.15 -22.98
C PHE A 44 -0.59 -26.05 -22.23
N HIS A 45 -0.66 -25.91 -20.91
CA HIS A 45 -1.55 -26.68 -20.03
C HIS A 45 -2.96 -26.08 -19.88
N HIS A 46 -3.26 -25.04 -20.64
CA HIS A 46 -4.52 -24.29 -20.57
C HIS A 46 -4.89 -23.76 -21.97
N GLY A 47 -6.13 -23.28 -22.10
CA GLY A 47 -6.63 -22.73 -23.36
C GLY A 47 -5.79 -21.54 -23.84
N VAL A 48 -5.37 -21.59 -25.10
CA VAL A 48 -4.56 -20.55 -25.75
C VAL A 48 -5.44 -19.53 -26.48
N SER A 49 -6.48 -19.03 -25.82
CA SER A 49 -7.45 -18.10 -26.42
C SER A 49 -6.75 -16.86 -26.99
N GLY A 50 -7.04 -16.55 -28.26
CA GLY A 50 -6.44 -15.40 -28.96
C GLY A 50 -5.08 -15.69 -29.61
N LEU A 51 -4.55 -16.91 -29.48
CA LEU A 51 -3.39 -17.39 -30.22
C LEU A 51 -3.83 -18.10 -31.53
N SER A 52 -3.19 -17.75 -32.63
CA SER A 52 -3.46 -18.22 -33.98
C SER A 52 -2.16 -18.41 -34.78
N GLU A 53 -2.25 -19.15 -35.88
CA GLU A 53 -1.16 -19.28 -36.85
C GLU A 53 -0.73 -17.90 -37.38
N GLY A 54 0.58 -17.70 -37.51
CA GLY A 54 1.19 -16.43 -37.90
C GLY A 54 1.35 -15.40 -36.78
N ASN A 55 0.86 -15.66 -35.55
CA ASN A 55 1.17 -14.79 -34.42
C ASN A 55 2.67 -14.76 -34.13
N ALA A 56 3.15 -13.61 -33.65
CA ALA A 56 4.56 -13.39 -33.40
C ALA A 56 5.06 -14.24 -32.23
N VAL A 57 6.29 -14.74 -32.39
CA VAL A 57 7.09 -15.30 -31.31
C VAL A 57 8.16 -14.29 -30.99
N GLU A 58 8.24 -13.90 -29.73
CA GLU A 58 9.15 -12.88 -29.23
C GLU A 58 10.11 -13.50 -28.22
N TYR A 59 11.36 -13.06 -28.22
CA TYR A 59 12.34 -13.39 -27.18
C TYR A 59 12.69 -12.10 -26.46
N SER A 60 12.39 -12.03 -25.15
CA SER A 60 12.59 -10.80 -24.36
C SER A 60 11.99 -9.53 -25.01
N GLY A 61 10.86 -9.66 -25.71
CA GLY A 61 10.16 -8.56 -26.39
C GLY A 61 10.63 -8.25 -27.81
N VAL A 62 11.62 -8.96 -28.35
CA VAL A 62 12.06 -8.83 -29.74
C VAL A 62 11.45 -9.95 -30.56
N ARG A 63 10.81 -9.64 -31.70
CA ARG A 63 10.27 -10.66 -32.61
C ARG A 63 11.40 -11.52 -33.17
N VAL A 64 11.31 -12.83 -32.97
CA VAL A 64 12.29 -13.84 -33.39
C VAL A 64 11.70 -14.95 -34.26
N GLY A 65 10.39 -14.89 -34.51
CA GLY A 65 9.69 -15.94 -35.23
C GLY A 65 8.18 -15.79 -35.27
N ASP A 66 7.50 -16.88 -35.57
CA ASP A 66 6.05 -16.98 -35.62
C ASP A 66 5.51 -18.40 -35.34
N VAL A 67 4.22 -18.45 -35.02
CA VAL A 67 3.47 -19.70 -34.81
C VAL A 67 3.14 -20.33 -36.15
N VAL A 68 3.61 -21.55 -36.37
CA VAL A 68 3.38 -22.33 -37.60
C VAL A 68 2.06 -23.09 -37.55
N SER A 69 1.75 -23.75 -36.42
CA SER A 69 0.51 -24.51 -36.27
C SER A 69 0.12 -24.69 -34.81
N LEU A 70 -1.17 -24.89 -34.56
CA LEU A 70 -1.74 -25.22 -33.25
C LEU A 70 -2.49 -26.53 -33.32
N ARG A 71 -2.19 -27.46 -32.41
CA ARG A 71 -2.87 -28.76 -32.33
C ARG A 71 -3.17 -29.12 -30.89
N LEU A 72 -4.24 -29.88 -30.65
CA LEU A 72 -4.49 -30.47 -29.35
C LEU A 72 -3.50 -31.62 -29.11
N ASP A 73 -3.04 -31.79 -27.88
CA ASP A 73 -2.20 -32.93 -27.53
C ASP A 73 -3.03 -34.23 -27.63
N PRO A 74 -2.64 -35.20 -28.48
CA PRO A 74 -3.37 -36.46 -28.60
C PRO A 74 -3.38 -37.29 -27.30
N ALA A 75 -2.45 -37.05 -26.36
CA ALA A 75 -2.43 -37.73 -25.07
C ALA A 75 -3.37 -37.10 -24.03
N ASP A 76 -3.55 -35.77 -24.05
CA ASP A 76 -4.46 -35.04 -23.17
C ASP A 76 -5.05 -33.83 -23.91
N PRO A 77 -6.31 -33.91 -24.39
CA PRO A 77 -6.95 -32.84 -25.16
C PRO A 77 -7.12 -31.51 -24.42
N ARG A 78 -6.83 -31.44 -23.12
CA ARG A 78 -6.81 -30.18 -22.36
C ARG A 78 -5.54 -29.36 -22.63
N ASN A 79 -4.50 -30.00 -23.15
CA ASN A 79 -3.25 -29.34 -23.51
C ASN A 79 -3.24 -28.96 -25.00
N VAL A 80 -2.58 -27.84 -25.30
CA VAL A 80 -2.37 -27.36 -26.67
C VAL A 80 -0.88 -27.37 -26.98
N LEU A 81 -0.53 -27.95 -28.12
CA LEU A 81 0.81 -27.96 -28.69
C LEU A 81 0.88 -26.89 -29.77
N ALA A 82 1.73 -25.88 -29.57
CA ALA A 82 2.03 -24.86 -30.57
C ALA A 82 3.37 -25.18 -31.23
N LEU A 83 3.37 -25.40 -32.55
CA LEU A 83 4.60 -25.47 -33.33
C LEU A 83 5.02 -24.05 -33.67
N ILE A 84 6.22 -23.65 -33.25
CA ILE A 84 6.81 -22.35 -33.54
C ILE A 84 8.05 -22.52 -34.41
N ARG A 85 8.32 -21.53 -35.25
CA ARG A 85 9.62 -21.39 -35.93
C ARG A 85 10.34 -20.17 -35.39
N VAL A 86 11.60 -20.34 -35.04
CA VAL A 86 12.46 -19.30 -34.46
C VAL A 86 13.73 -19.21 -35.28
N GLU A 87 14.23 -18.00 -35.54
CA GLU A 87 15.48 -17.79 -36.26
C GLU A 87 16.64 -18.55 -35.60
N SER A 88 17.46 -19.25 -36.39
CA SER A 88 18.51 -20.16 -35.87
C SER A 88 19.64 -19.43 -35.14
N GLN A 89 19.76 -18.12 -35.32
CA GLN A 89 20.71 -17.27 -34.59
C GLN A 89 20.28 -17.00 -33.14
N VAL A 90 19.04 -17.31 -32.77
CA VAL A 90 18.50 -17.05 -31.44
C VAL A 90 18.83 -18.23 -30.51
N PRO A 91 19.58 -18.00 -29.41
CA PRO A 91 19.98 -19.06 -28.51
C PRO A 91 18.82 -19.49 -27.61
N VAL A 92 18.03 -20.48 -28.07
CA VAL A 92 17.01 -21.15 -27.24
C VAL A 92 17.69 -22.19 -26.35
N ARG A 93 17.50 -22.09 -25.04
CA ARG A 93 18.15 -22.92 -24.01
C ARG A 93 17.15 -23.86 -23.34
N GLN A 94 17.63 -24.86 -22.61
CA GLN A 94 16.76 -25.83 -21.92
C GLN A 94 15.89 -25.21 -20.83
N ASP A 95 16.34 -24.12 -20.25
CA ASP A 95 15.64 -23.33 -19.25
C ASP A 95 14.80 -22.20 -19.88
N THR A 96 14.73 -22.11 -21.21
CA THR A 96 13.79 -21.19 -21.85
C THR A 96 12.36 -21.56 -21.44
N ARG A 97 11.59 -20.57 -21.01
CA ARG A 97 10.17 -20.69 -20.70
C ARG A 97 9.37 -19.88 -21.69
N ALA A 98 8.23 -20.41 -22.10
CA ALA A 98 7.29 -19.70 -22.96
C ALA A 98 6.14 -19.14 -22.12
N ARG A 99 5.63 -17.95 -22.46
CA ARG A 99 4.44 -17.37 -21.84
C ARG A 99 3.58 -16.73 -22.93
N LEU A 100 2.26 -16.77 -22.76
CA LEU A 100 1.33 -16.02 -23.61
C LEU A 100 1.28 -14.56 -23.15
N ALA A 101 1.46 -13.62 -24.08
CA ALA A 101 1.31 -12.20 -23.85
C ALA A 101 0.27 -11.62 -24.80
N LEU A 102 -0.39 -10.53 -24.39
CA LEU A 102 -1.30 -9.81 -25.26
C LEU A 102 -0.49 -8.97 -26.24
N ALA A 103 -0.63 -9.25 -27.53
CA ALA A 103 0.05 -8.48 -28.58
C ALA A 103 -0.65 -7.13 -28.80
N ASN A 104 -1.98 -7.10 -28.79
CA ASN A 104 -2.79 -5.93 -29.13
C ASN A 104 -4.07 -5.82 -28.29
N ILE A 105 -4.62 -4.61 -28.18
CA ILE A 105 -5.89 -4.31 -27.48
C ILE A 105 -7.09 -5.09 -28.08
N THR A 106 -6.96 -5.58 -29.31
CA THR A 106 -7.97 -6.38 -30.01
C THR A 106 -8.06 -7.84 -29.56
N GLY A 107 -7.24 -8.28 -28.60
CA GLY A 107 -7.28 -9.65 -28.07
C GLY A 107 -6.37 -10.66 -28.78
N SER A 108 -5.51 -10.21 -29.71
CA SER A 108 -4.49 -11.07 -30.32
C SER A 108 -3.38 -11.35 -29.32
N MET A 109 -2.92 -12.61 -29.25
CA MET A 109 -1.82 -13.04 -28.38
C MET A 109 -0.50 -13.19 -29.15
N SER A 110 0.61 -13.16 -28.43
CA SER A 110 1.96 -13.55 -28.89
C SER A 110 2.59 -14.53 -27.89
N ILE A 111 3.55 -15.32 -28.37
CA ILE A 111 4.34 -16.21 -27.51
C ILE A 111 5.62 -15.47 -27.13
N GLN A 112 5.84 -15.22 -25.84
CA GLN A 112 7.08 -14.67 -25.31
C GLN A 112 7.95 -15.77 -24.73
N LEU A 113 9.13 -15.94 -25.31
CA LEU A 113 10.23 -16.74 -24.82
C LEU A 113 11.06 -15.91 -23.84
N GLN A 114 11.28 -16.45 -22.65
CA GLN A 114 12.16 -15.90 -21.64
C GLN A 114 13.29 -16.91 -21.41
N GLY A 115 14.53 -16.50 -21.67
CA GLY A 115 15.70 -17.32 -21.36
C GLY A 115 15.97 -17.34 -19.87
N GLY A 116 16.48 -18.47 -19.37
CA GLY A 116 17.07 -18.53 -18.03
C GLY A 116 18.57 -18.17 -18.06
N ALA A 117 19.34 -18.72 -17.12
CA ALA A 117 20.72 -18.30 -16.87
C ALA A 117 21.62 -18.46 -18.11
N PRO A 118 22.56 -17.51 -18.37
CA PRO A 118 23.46 -17.57 -19.53
C PRO A 118 24.27 -18.87 -19.66
N GLU A 119 24.47 -19.58 -18.56
CA GLU A 119 25.26 -20.82 -18.47
C GLU A 119 24.46 -22.10 -18.78
N SER A 120 23.14 -22.00 -18.99
CA SER A 120 22.30 -23.14 -19.32
C SER A 120 22.63 -23.71 -20.71
N PRO A 121 22.72 -25.05 -20.87
CA PRO A 121 23.00 -25.66 -22.16
C PRO A 121 21.92 -25.34 -23.20
N LEU A 122 22.34 -25.19 -24.46
CA LEU A 122 21.43 -24.99 -25.58
C LEU A 122 20.44 -26.15 -25.68
N LEU A 123 19.20 -25.85 -26.08
CA LEU A 123 18.19 -26.85 -26.32
C LEU A 123 18.46 -27.51 -27.67
N VAL A 124 19.22 -28.59 -27.66
CA VAL A 124 19.61 -29.32 -28.87
C VAL A 124 18.52 -30.33 -29.22
N THR A 125 18.04 -30.28 -30.47
CA THR A 125 17.17 -31.29 -31.05
C THR A 125 17.84 -32.67 -31.00
N ARG A 126 17.20 -33.65 -30.34
CA ARG A 126 17.59 -35.06 -30.44
C ARG A 126 16.65 -35.75 -31.44
N GLY A 127 17.11 -35.95 -32.67
CA GLY A 127 16.38 -36.70 -33.70
C GLY A 127 15.37 -35.86 -34.50
N ASP A 128 14.28 -36.50 -34.96
CA ASP A 128 13.27 -35.92 -35.88
C ASP A 128 12.08 -35.26 -35.14
N THR A 129 12.14 -35.21 -33.81
CA THR A 129 11.12 -34.59 -32.96
C THR A 129 11.56 -33.21 -32.47
N PRO A 130 10.77 -32.14 -32.71
CA PRO A 130 11.09 -30.81 -32.21
C PRO A 130 11.23 -30.81 -30.68
N PRO A 131 12.25 -30.14 -30.13
CA PRO A 131 12.41 -30.08 -28.68
C PRO A 131 11.27 -29.26 -28.04
N ARG A 132 10.84 -29.71 -26.86
CA ARG A 132 9.66 -29.18 -26.16
C ARG A 132 10.02 -28.09 -25.17
N ILE A 133 9.30 -26.97 -25.22
CA ILE A 133 9.36 -25.87 -24.25
C ILE A 133 8.09 -25.90 -23.42
N THR A 134 8.23 -25.96 -22.09
CA THR A 134 7.07 -25.86 -21.18
C THR A 134 6.67 -24.40 -21.03
N ALA A 135 5.37 -24.11 -21.18
CA ALA A 135 4.84 -22.78 -20.97
C ALA A 135 4.51 -22.51 -19.49
N ASP A 136 4.90 -21.34 -19.00
CA ASP A 136 4.53 -20.83 -17.68
C ASP A 136 3.11 -20.22 -17.70
N GLN A 137 2.48 -20.17 -16.52
CA GLN A 137 1.16 -19.57 -16.37
C GLN A 137 1.16 -18.08 -16.79
N SER A 138 0.12 -17.67 -17.51
CA SER A 138 -0.12 -16.27 -17.84
C SER A 138 -0.45 -15.48 -16.56
N PRO A 139 0.13 -14.29 -16.32
CA PRO A 139 -0.16 -13.45 -15.16
C PRO A 139 -1.66 -13.11 -15.03
N LEU A 140 -2.37 -12.97 -16.15
CA LEU A 140 -3.81 -12.71 -16.16
C LEU A 140 -4.61 -13.93 -15.68
N SER A 141 -4.18 -15.13 -16.06
CA SER A 141 -4.80 -16.39 -15.62
C SER A 141 -4.58 -16.65 -14.13
N ALA A 142 -3.41 -16.26 -13.60
CA ALA A 142 -3.14 -16.30 -12.16
C ALA A 142 -4.09 -15.35 -11.40
N MET A 143 -4.21 -14.09 -11.83
CA MET A 143 -5.12 -13.11 -11.19
C MET A 143 -6.60 -13.53 -11.22
N LEU A 144 -7.06 -14.14 -12.31
CA LEU A 144 -8.43 -14.65 -12.41
C LEU A 144 -8.67 -15.84 -11.49
N SER A 145 -7.66 -16.70 -11.31
CA SER A 145 -7.75 -17.84 -10.38
C SER A 145 -7.70 -17.41 -8.91
N ASP A 146 -6.96 -16.35 -8.61
CA ASP A 146 -6.84 -15.76 -7.26
C ASP A 146 -8.12 -15.00 -6.83
N SER A 147 -9.08 -14.77 -7.73
CA SER A 147 -10.31 -14.03 -7.43
C SER A 147 -11.22 -14.72 -6.41
N GLU A 148 -11.21 -16.05 -6.35
CA GLU A 148 -11.92 -16.85 -5.34
C GLU A 148 -11.31 -16.67 -3.95
N GLU A 149 -9.98 -16.54 -3.87
CA GLU A 149 -9.26 -16.28 -2.63
C GLU A 149 -9.50 -14.85 -2.13
N LEU A 150 -9.61 -13.87 -3.04
CA LEU A 150 -9.99 -12.49 -2.70
C LEU A 150 -11.38 -12.44 -2.05
N LEU A 151 -12.37 -13.18 -2.57
CA LEU A 151 -13.71 -13.28 -1.98
C LEU A 151 -13.66 -13.88 -0.56
N GLY A 152 -12.85 -14.92 -0.36
CA GLY A 152 -12.62 -15.51 0.97
C GLY A 152 -11.94 -14.55 1.96
N ASN A 153 -11.01 -13.73 1.49
CA ASN A 153 -10.35 -12.69 2.29
C ASN A 153 -11.32 -11.59 2.71
N VAL A 154 -12.15 -11.11 1.79
CA VAL A 154 -13.19 -10.10 2.08
C VAL A 154 -14.15 -10.61 3.15
N ASN A 155 -14.62 -11.85 3.03
CA ASN A 155 -15.54 -12.42 4.02
C ASN A 155 -14.91 -12.50 5.42
N ARG A 156 -13.62 -12.90 5.52
CA ARG A 156 -12.90 -12.93 6.80
C ARG A 156 -12.73 -11.55 7.42
N VAL A 157 -12.48 -10.52 6.62
CA VAL A 157 -12.38 -9.13 7.10
C VAL A 157 -13.73 -8.64 7.62
N LEU A 158 -14.82 -8.94 6.90
CA LEU A 158 -16.17 -8.56 7.32
C LEU A 158 -16.54 -9.21 8.66
N THR A 159 -16.30 -10.51 8.84
CA THR A 159 -16.57 -11.18 10.12
C THR A 159 -15.78 -10.59 11.29
N ARG A 160 -14.51 -10.23 11.08
CA ARG A 160 -13.69 -9.58 12.13
C ARG A 160 -14.16 -8.18 12.47
N LEU A 161 -14.64 -7.43 11.47
CA LEU A 161 -15.22 -6.10 11.70
C LEU A 161 -16.53 -6.20 12.50
N GLU A 162 -17.37 -7.19 12.19
CA GLU A 162 -18.61 -7.47 12.91
C GLU A 162 -18.34 -7.81 14.39
N GLU A 163 -17.29 -8.60 14.66
CA GLU A 163 -16.87 -8.92 16.03
C GLU A 163 -16.36 -7.69 16.80
N VAL A 164 -15.55 -6.83 16.17
CA VAL A 164 -15.05 -5.58 16.78
C VAL A 164 -16.17 -4.56 17.01
N LEU A 165 -17.18 -4.53 16.13
CA LEU A 165 -18.32 -3.63 16.21
C LEU A 165 -19.52 -4.20 16.96
N SER A 166 -19.36 -5.39 17.56
CA SER A 166 -20.38 -5.98 18.43
C SER A 166 -20.79 -5.02 19.55
N GLU A 167 -22.05 -5.10 19.96
CA GLU A 167 -22.60 -4.23 21.02
C GLU A 167 -21.76 -4.28 22.31
N GLU A 168 -21.22 -5.45 22.64
CA GLU A 168 -20.36 -5.65 23.82
C GLU A 168 -19.02 -4.91 23.71
N ASN A 169 -18.38 -4.93 22.54
CA ASN A 169 -17.13 -4.20 22.29
C ASN A 169 -17.37 -2.69 22.25
N VAL A 170 -18.44 -2.22 21.61
CA VAL A 170 -18.82 -0.81 21.60
C VAL A 170 -19.04 -0.30 23.04
N ALA A 171 -19.77 -1.04 23.86
CA ALA A 171 -20.00 -0.69 25.27
C ALA A 171 -18.69 -0.67 26.08
N SER A 172 -17.74 -1.56 25.80
CA SER A 172 -16.44 -1.59 26.48
C SER A 172 -15.53 -0.42 26.06
N ILE A 173 -15.56 -0.04 24.79
CA ILE A 173 -14.87 1.14 24.26
C ILE A 173 -15.44 2.41 24.89
N GLU A 174 -16.76 2.57 24.93
CA GLU A 174 -17.42 3.71 25.55
C GLU A 174 -17.05 3.85 27.03
N ARG A 175 -17.04 2.74 27.78
CA ARG A 175 -16.65 2.72 29.20
C ARG A 175 -15.20 3.13 29.41
N THR A 176 -14.31 2.67 28.53
CA THR A 176 -12.89 3.00 28.57
C THR A 176 -12.67 4.49 28.30
N LEU A 177 -13.35 5.03 27.29
CA LEU A 177 -13.29 6.46 26.96
C LEU A 177 -13.84 7.33 28.10
N ALA A 178 -14.95 6.94 28.72
CA ALA A 178 -15.50 7.65 29.87
C ALA A 178 -14.56 7.64 31.08
N ASN A 179 -13.86 6.52 31.31
CA ASN A 179 -12.86 6.43 32.37
C ASN A 179 -11.63 7.29 32.05
N LEU A 180 -11.14 7.27 30.81
CA LEU A 180 -10.04 8.12 30.37
C LEU A 180 -10.38 9.60 30.51
N GLU A 181 -11.58 10.03 30.12
CA GLU A 181 -12.03 11.42 30.29
C GLU A 181 -12.03 11.81 31.78
N ARG A 182 -12.58 10.97 32.65
CA ARG A 182 -12.60 11.21 34.10
C ARG A 182 -11.20 11.29 34.71
N THR A 183 -10.31 10.36 34.36
CA THR A 183 -8.92 10.34 34.85
C THR A 183 -8.15 11.55 34.32
N THR A 184 -8.34 11.92 33.05
CA THR A 184 -7.72 13.10 32.41
C THR A 184 -8.17 14.39 33.10
N ALA A 185 -9.48 14.51 33.42
CA ALA A 185 -10.01 15.66 34.15
C ALA A 185 -9.45 15.77 35.58
N GLN A 186 -9.31 14.64 36.28
CA GLN A 186 -8.66 14.61 37.60
C GLN A 186 -7.18 15.01 37.52
N PHE A 187 -6.46 14.57 36.49
CA PHE A 187 -5.05 14.90 36.31
C PHE A 187 -4.84 16.37 35.95
N ALA A 188 -5.71 16.95 35.10
CA ALA A 188 -5.71 18.38 34.79
C ALA A 188 -5.93 19.23 36.06
N ALA A 189 -6.83 18.82 36.95
CA ALA A 189 -7.06 19.51 38.23
C ALA A 189 -5.86 19.44 39.20
N VAL A 190 -5.02 18.41 39.10
CA VAL A 190 -3.77 18.26 39.87
C VAL A 190 -2.66 19.14 39.32
N GLY A 191 -2.66 19.42 38.00
CA GLY A 191 -1.67 20.30 37.36
C GLY A 191 -1.63 21.73 37.92
N ASP A 192 -2.78 22.25 38.36
CA ASP A 192 -2.90 23.60 38.97
C ASP A 192 -2.69 23.62 40.50
N ALA A 193 -2.48 22.46 41.14
CA ALA A 193 -2.32 22.37 42.58
C ALA A 193 -1.00 22.99 43.11
N PRO A 194 0.16 22.85 42.43
CA PRO A 194 1.42 23.39 42.94
C PRO A 194 1.48 24.92 42.92
N GLY A 195 0.93 25.55 41.87
CA GLY A 195 0.87 27.02 41.77
C GLY A 195 0.02 27.64 42.88
N ARG A 196 -1.16 27.07 43.14
CA ARG A 196 -2.05 27.51 44.23
C ARG A 196 -1.45 27.30 45.63
N LEU A 197 -0.64 26.27 45.80
CA LEU A 197 0.05 26.00 47.07
C LEU A 197 1.17 27.04 47.32
N ALA A 198 1.92 27.39 46.29
CA ALA A 198 2.96 28.42 46.37
C ALA A 198 2.37 29.81 46.71
N GLU A 199 1.28 30.20 46.04
CA GLU A 199 0.57 31.46 46.33
C GLU A 199 0.10 31.54 47.79
N ARG A 200 -0.53 30.48 48.32
CA ARG A 200 -0.97 30.45 49.72
C ARG A 200 0.18 30.47 50.72
N MET A 201 1.32 29.88 50.40
CA MET A 201 2.49 29.93 51.27
C MET A 201 3.11 31.32 51.35
N LEU A 202 3.11 32.06 50.23
CA LEU A 202 3.54 33.46 50.21
C LEU A 202 2.63 34.32 51.09
N GLU A 203 1.32 34.13 50.97
CA GLU A 203 0.31 34.86 51.74
C GLU A 203 0.45 34.62 53.26
N VAL A 204 0.59 33.36 53.68
CA VAL A 204 0.84 32.98 55.08
C VAL A 204 2.17 33.53 55.60
N SER A 205 3.19 33.58 54.76
CA SER A 205 4.51 34.11 55.13
C SER A 205 4.47 35.61 55.37
N GLU A 206 3.75 36.36 54.55
CA GLU A 206 3.53 37.79 54.78
C GLU A 206 2.73 38.05 56.05
N GLU A 207 1.68 37.27 56.29
CA GLU A 207 0.83 37.42 57.47
C GLU A 207 1.59 37.10 58.76
N ALA A 208 2.43 36.06 58.75
CA ALA A 208 3.34 35.75 59.84
C ALA A 208 4.38 36.85 60.06
N ALA A 209 4.91 37.46 59.00
CA ALA A 209 5.85 38.58 59.10
C ALA A 209 5.20 39.82 59.74
N ARG A 210 3.94 40.12 59.38
CA ARG A 210 3.15 41.21 59.97
C ARG A 210 2.87 40.93 61.46
N ALA A 211 2.41 39.74 61.80
CA ALA A 211 2.17 39.35 63.20
C ALA A 211 3.43 39.46 64.07
N LEU A 212 4.60 39.09 63.53
CA LEU A 212 5.89 39.26 64.21
C LEU A 212 6.26 40.73 64.42
N ALA A 213 5.93 41.61 63.47
CA ALA A 213 6.15 43.05 63.62
C ALA A 213 5.26 43.64 64.73
N ASP A 214 3.99 43.24 64.79
CA ASP A 214 3.03 43.69 65.80
C ASP A 214 3.43 43.22 67.21
N ILE A 215 3.89 41.97 67.35
CA ILE A 215 4.40 41.43 68.61
C ILE A 215 5.62 42.23 69.10
N ARG A 216 6.55 42.58 68.20
CA ARG A 216 7.72 43.41 68.54
C ARG A 216 7.31 44.81 68.99
N ALA A 217 6.32 45.42 68.33
CA ALA A 217 5.81 46.73 68.70
C ALA A 217 5.12 46.72 70.07
N LEU A 218 4.36 45.67 70.40
CA LEU A 218 3.75 45.48 71.72
C LEU A 218 4.80 45.25 72.81
N ALA A 219 5.80 44.41 72.54
CA ALA A 219 6.89 44.13 73.48
C ALA A 219 7.69 45.41 73.82
N GLY A 220 7.94 46.27 72.82
CA GLY A 220 8.60 47.56 73.03
C GLY A 220 7.79 48.57 73.85
N ARG A 221 6.45 48.50 73.79
CA ARG A 221 5.55 49.43 74.52
C ARG A 221 5.25 49.02 75.96
N THR A 222 5.43 47.75 76.32
CA THR A 222 4.98 47.20 77.63
C THR A 222 6.09 47.03 78.67
N GLY A 223 7.33 47.44 78.39
CA GLY A 223 8.33 47.69 79.42
C GLY A 223 8.71 46.48 80.30
N GLY A 224 8.87 45.29 79.72
CA GLY A 224 9.61 44.18 80.36
C GLY A 224 8.81 43.12 81.13
N LEU A 225 7.48 43.17 81.19
CA LEU A 225 6.69 42.25 82.02
C LEU A 225 6.43 40.84 81.43
N VAL A 226 6.99 40.48 80.28
CA VAL A 226 6.80 39.16 79.63
C VAL A 226 8.12 38.60 79.10
N GLN A 227 9.22 38.79 79.83
CA GLN A 227 10.56 38.54 79.28
C GLN A 227 10.85 37.07 78.94
N GLY A 228 10.30 36.10 79.68
CA GLY A 228 10.51 34.66 79.41
C GLY A 228 9.61 34.08 78.30
N GLN A 229 8.31 34.36 78.32
CA GLN A 229 7.35 33.80 77.36
C GLN A 229 7.43 34.48 75.99
N ALA A 230 7.79 35.77 75.94
CA ALA A 230 7.98 36.47 74.67
C ALA A 230 9.23 35.97 73.93
N GLU A 231 10.31 35.63 74.64
CA GLU A 231 11.52 35.07 74.02
C GLU A 231 11.27 33.70 73.41
N GLU A 232 10.50 32.83 74.08
CA GLU A 232 10.12 31.51 73.58
C GLU A 232 9.17 31.62 72.37
N VAL A 233 8.16 32.48 72.42
CA VAL A 233 7.24 32.72 71.29
C VAL A 233 7.98 33.33 70.10
N LEU A 234 8.91 34.26 70.33
CA LEU A 234 9.76 34.82 69.27
C LEU A 234 10.73 33.79 68.70
N GLY A 235 11.28 32.89 69.54
CA GLY A 235 12.12 31.78 69.12
C GLY A 235 11.36 30.79 68.23
N ASN A 236 10.19 30.34 68.68
CA ASN A 236 9.32 29.45 67.94
C ASN A 236 8.83 30.08 66.63
N ALA A 237 8.46 31.36 66.65
CA ALA A 237 8.07 32.08 65.44
C ALA A 237 9.23 32.18 64.43
N ARG A 238 10.45 32.52 64.87
CA ARG A 238 11.63 32.52 63.97
C ARG A 238 11.93 31.14 63.40
N GLN A 239 11.79 30.08 64.19
CA GLN A 239 11.99 28.71 63.74
C GLN A 239 10.93 28.29 62.72
N ILE A 240 9.67 28.67 62.94
CA ILE A 240 8.55 28.42 62.02
C ILE A 240 8.78 29.19 60.72
N THR A 241 9.09 30.49 60.77
CA THR A 241 9.37 31.31 59.58
C THR A 241 10.57 30.75 58.80
N GLY A 242 11.64 30.33 59.48
CA GLY A 242 12.79 29.71 58.82
C GLY A 242 12.47 28.35 58.18
N SER A 243 11.56 27.58 58.77
CA SER A 243 11.10 26.30 58.21
C SER A 243 10.16 26.50 57.02
N LEU A 244 9.28 27.50 57.08
CA LEU A 244 8.46 27.96 55.95
C LEU A 244 9.33 28.44 54.79
N ALA A 245 10.33 29.28 55.05
CA ALA A 245 11.24 29.78 54.03
C ALA A 245 12.00 28.63 53.32
N ARG A 246 12.53 27.66 54.07
CA ARG A 246 13.19 26.48 53.49
C ARG A 246 12.23 25.60 52.69
N THR A 247 10.98 25.48 53.14
CA THR A 247 9.95 24.68 52.46
C THR A 247 9.54 25.35 51.14
N ALA A 248 9.33 26.66 51.15
CA ALA A 248 9.04 27.45 49.95
C ALA A 248 10.17 27.32 48.93
N GLN A 249 11.42 27.44 49.37
CA GLN A 249 12.59 27.32 48.50
C GLN A 249 12.76 25.91 47.92
N SER A 250 12.44 24.87 48.70
CA SER A 250 12.47 23.48 48.22
C SER A 250 11.36 23.20 47.21
N LEU A 251 10.15 23.74 47.43
CA LEU A 251 9.04 23.68 46.47
C LEU A 251 9.36 24.40 45.18
N GLU A 252 9.99 25.58 45.27
CA GLU A 252 10.40 26.36 44.10
C GLU A 252 11.48 25.65 43.28
N SER A 253 12.47 25.02 43.93
CA SER A 253 13.45 24.16 43.24
C SER A 253 12.77 22.99 42.54
N LEU A 254 11.89 22.26 43.22
CA LEU A 254 11.18 21.12 42.63
C LEU A 254 10.32 21.54 41.44
N LEU A 255 9.66 22.69 41.51
CA LEU A 255 8.84 23.23 40.42
C LEU A 255 9.69 23.70 39.25
N SER A 256 10.81 24.36 39.51
CA SER A 256 11.77 24.82 38.50
C SER A 256 12.42 23.62 37.78
N ASP A 257 12.89 22.63 38.53
CA ASP A 257 13.57 21.45 37.97
C ASP A 257 12.63 20.55 37.16
N ASN A 258 11.34 20.54 37.51
CA ASN A 258 10.34 19.71 36.85
C ASN A 258 9.39 20.50 35.94
N GLN A 259 9.64 21.79 35.69
CA GLN A 259 8.76 22.66 34.93
C GLN A 259 8.49 22.10 33.52
N GLY A 260 9.54 21.63 32.83
CA GLY A 260 9.42 21.03 31.50
C GLY A 260 8.65 19.70 31.48
N ALA A 261 8.77 18.88 32.53
CA ALA A 261 8.03 17.63 32.66
C ALA A 261 6.54 17.89 32.98
N LEU A 262 6.25 18.88 33.83
CA LEU A 262 4.89 19.32 34.14
C LEU A 262 4.22 19.92 32.91
N GLU A 263 4.91 20.79 32.18
CA GLU A 263 4.38 21.42 30.97
C GLU A 263 4.13 20.40 29.85
N SER A 264 5.04 19.43 29.70
CA SER A 264 4.86 18.32 28.75
C SER A 264 3.70 17.40 29.16
N GLY A 265 3.55 17.11 30.45
CA GLY A 265 2.42 16.35 30.98
C GLY A 265 1.09 17.07 30.76
N LEU A 266 1.03 18.37 31.03
CA LEU A 266 -0.15 19.22 30.81
C LEU A 266 -0.54 19.30 29.34
N ARG A 267 0.43 19.51 28.44
CA ARG A 267 0.20 19.50 26.98
C ARG A 267 -0.26 18.12 26.49
N GLY A 268 0.31 17.05 27.03
CA GLY A 268 -0.10 15.67 26.73
C GLY A 268 -1.56 15.41 27.11
N VAL A 269 -1.96 15.82 28.32
CA VAL A 269 -3.33 15.69 28.85
C VAL A 269 -4.32 16.55 28.05
N GLN A 270 -3.97 17.79 27.70
CA GLN A 270 -4.80 18.66 26.85
C GLN A 270 -4.96 18.10 25.42
N GLY A 271 -3.95 17.40 24.90
CA GLY A 271 -3.99 16.73 23.60
C GLY A 271 -4.93 15.52 23.53
N LEU A 272 -5.33 14.96 24.68
CA LEU A 272 -6.28 13.82 24.73
C LEU A 272 -7.73 14.23 24.42
N GLY A 273 -8.11 15.49 24.68
CA GLY A 273 -9.45 15.99 24.40
C GLY A 273 -9.80 15.96 22.90
N PRO A 274 -8.99 16.57 22.01
CA PRO A 274 -9.19 16.51 20.57
C PRO A 274 -9.15 15.07 20.04
N ALA A 275 -8.23 14.24 20.55
CA ALA A 275 -8.09 12.85 20.12
C ALA A 275 -9.34 12.00 20.44
N THR A 276 -9.98 12.21 21.60
CA THR A 276 -11.23 11.50 21.94
C THR A 276 -12.42 11.97 21.12
N LEU A 277 -12.49 13.26 20.78
CA LEU A 277 -13.50 13.79 19.86
C LEU A 277 -13.34 13.24 18.43
N GLU A 278 -12.10 13.16 17.95
CA GLU A 278 -11.79 12.61 16.62
C GLU A 278 -12.06 11.10 16.56
N LEU A 279 -11.75 10.37 17.63
CA LEU A 279 -12.09 8.95 17.75
C LEU A 279 -13.62 8.75 17.72
N ARG A 280 -14.40 9.55 18.47
CA ARG A 280 -15.87 9.49 18.44
C ARG A 280 -16.44 9.79 17.05
N ASN A 281 -15.91 10.80 16.36
CA ASN A 281 -16.33 11.14 15.00
C ASN A 281 -16.01 10.03 14.00
N THR A 282 -14.85 9.38 14.17
CA THR A 282 -14.43 8.23 13.36
C THR A 282 -15.35 7.04 13.60
N LEU A 283 -15.62 6.68 14.86
CA LEU A 283 -16.51 5.58 15.22
C LEU A 283 -17.95 5.81 14.73
N SER A 284 -18.47 7.04 14.84
CA SER A 284 -19.78 7.39 14.28
C SER A 284 -19.81 7.27 12.75
N SER A 285 -18.72 7.64 12.07
CA SER A 285 -18.61 7.52 10.61
C SER A 285 -18.50 6.06 10.15
N LEU A 286 -17.74 5.24 10.88
CA LEU A 286 -17.66 3.80 10.66
C LEU A 286 -19.02 3.12 10.88
N ASN A 287 -19.73 3.46 11.95
CA ASN A 287 -21.05 2.91 12.23
C ASN A 287 -22.09 3.30 11.16
N ARG A 288 -21.97 4.49 10.55
CA ARG A 288 -22.79 4.88 9.38
C ARG A 288 -22.42 4.11 8.12
N LEU A 289 -21.13 3.83 7.91
CA LEU A 289 -20.65 3.06 6.75
C LEU A 289 -21.16 1.61 6.83
N VAL A 290 -21.09 1.00 8.01
CA VAL A 290 -21.54 -0.38 8.24
C VAL A 290 -23.04 -0.49 8.04
N ARG A 291 -23.84 0.42 8.60
CA ARG A 291 -25.30 0.44 8.34
C ARG A 291 -25.65 0.63 6.87
N ARG A 292 -24.93 1.50 6.14
CA ARG A 292 -25.12 1.65 4.68
C ARG A 292 -24.74 0.40 3.90
N LEU A 293 -23.73 -0.34 4.35
CA LEU A 293 -23.31 -1.60 3.73
C LEU A 293 -24.33 -2.71 3.98
N GLU A 294 -24.92 -2.77 5.18
CA GLU A 294 -26.04 -3.68 5.49
C GLU A 294 -27.29 -3.35 4.67
N GLU A 295 -27.62 -2.06 4.54
CA GLU A 295 -28.82 -1.61 3.83
C GLU A 295 -28.72 -1.77 2.29
N ASN A 296 -27.53 -1.60 1.69
CA ASN A 296 -27.36 -1.63 0.22
C ASN A 296 -25.99 -2.22 -0.24
N PRO A 297 -25.73 -3.52 -0.04
CA PRO A 297 -24.45 -4.14 -0.41
C PRO A 297 -24.22 -4.18 -1.92
N ARG A 298 -25.29 -4.23 -2.73
CA ARG A 298 -25.21 -4.33 -4.21
C ARG A 298 -24.74 -3.04 -4.88
N ALA A 299 -24.98 -1.88 -4.28
CA ALA A 299 -24.62 -0.59 -4.87
C ALA A 299 -23.10 -0.36 -4.88
N PHE A 300 -22.39 -0.86 -3.85
CA PHE A 300 -20.94 -0.69 -3.70
C PHE A 300 -20.13 -1.64 -4.58
N LEU A 301 -20.63 -2.87 -4.80
CA LEU A 301 -19.95 -3.90 -5.60
C LEU A 301 -20.15 -3.77 -7.11
N LEU A 302 -21.22 -3.08 -7.56
CA LEU A 302 -21.59 -3.04 -8.98
C LEU A 302 -21.36 -1.69 -9.67
N GLY A 303 -20.77 -0.70 -8.97
CA GLY A 303 -20.23 0.52 -9.57
C GLY A 303 -21.02 1.04 -10.77
N ARG A 304 -22.29 1.39 -10.59
CA ARG A 304 -23.08 2.06 -11.62
C ARG A 304 -23.77 3.26 -11.03
N ASP A 305 -23.06 4.38 -11.08
CA ASP A 305 -23.69 5.68 -11.24
C ASP A 305 -24.52 5.62 -12.53
N ARG A 306 -25.82 5.36 -12.40
CA ARG A 306 -26.77 5.82 -13.42
C ARG A 306 -26.77 7.34 -13.30
N VAL A 307 -26.01 7.99 -14.17
CA VAL A 307 -26.25 9.40 -14.51
C VAL A 307 -27.71 9.49 -14.93
N GLU A 308 -28.54 10.14 -14.12
CA GLU A 308 -29.90 10.49 -14.49
C GLU A 308 -29.82 11.44 -15.68
N GLU A 309 -30.26 10.96 -16.84
CA GLU A 309 -30.34 11.75 -18.05
C GLU A 309 -31.48 12.77 -17.86
N PHE A 310 -31.12 14.02 -17.60
CA PHE A 310 -32.05 15.13 -17.54
C PHE A 310 -32.57 15.38 -18.97
N SER A 311 -33.82 15.03 -19.24
CA SER A 311 -34.50 15.44 -20.47
C SER A 311 -35.13 16.83 -20.27
N PRO A 312 -34.78 17.82 -21.10
CA PRO A 312 -35.34 19.17 -21.01
C PRO A 312 -36.82 19.24 -21.36
#